data_AF-K2G7S6-F1
#
_entry.id   AF-K2G7S6-F1
#
_cell.length_a   1.000
_cell.length_b   1.000
_cell.length_c   1.000
_cell.angle_alpha   90.00
_cell.angle_beta   90.00
_cell.angle_gamma   90.00
#
_symmetry.space_group_name_H-M   'P 1'
#
loop_
_entity.id
_entity.type
_entity.pdbx_description
1 polymer ?
#
loop_
_entity_poly.entity_id
_entity_poly.type
_entity_poly.pdbx_seq_one_letter_code
_entity_poly.pdbx_strand_id
1 'polypeptide(L)'
;MREIKFRAWDDVEGEMLYCGEDTDIVFTLEDRGQGLSCTDIRHGDPQLDIHLPHMEHLKYMQFTGLYDKNGWNIYEGDILSTDLSRPYLIVEFRNGAFMYQCHDNGKDYYDLMVPPSFEGTTDEYAEVIGNIYEHSELIGG
;
A
#
# COMPACT_ATOMS: atom_id res chain seq x y z
N MET A 1 -7.15 16.36 8.74
CA MET A 1 -6.80 16.11 7.32
C MET A 1 -5.88 14.90 7.34
N ARG A 2 -6.18 13.85 6.56
CA ARG A 2 -5.33 12.65 6.54
C ARG A 2 -4.07 12.89 5.71
N GLU A 3 -2.99 12.22 6.06
CA GLU A 3 -1.78 12.21 5.24
C GLU A 3 -2.01 11.46 3.93
N ILE A 4 -1.37 11.91 2.86
CA ILE A 4 -1.42 11.28 1.53
C ILE A 4 -0.01 10.78 1.21
N LYS A 5 0.14 9.46 1.21
CA LYS A 5 1.37 8.73 0.87
C LYS A 5 1.06 7.59 -0.09
N PHE A 6 2.06 7.19 -0.86
CA PHE A 6 1.98 6.10 -1.80
C PHE A 6 3.23 5.22 -1.69
N ARG A 7 3.03 3.93 -1.95
CA ARG A 7 4.10 2.99 -2.28
C ARG A 7 3.78 2.31 -3.61
N ALA A 8 4.76 1.67 -4.23
CA ALA A 8 4.57 0.97 -5.48
C ALA A 8 5.30 -0.38 -5.46
N TRP A 9 4.64 -1.43 -5.93
CA TRP A 9 5.28 -2.71 -6.18
C TRP A 9 5.85 -2.75 -7.59
N ASP A 10 7.14 -3.04 -7.71
CA ASP A 10 7.84 -3.34 -8.95
C ASP A 10 7.87 -4.86 -9.16
N ASP A 11 7.07 -5.37 -10.10
CA ASP A 11 7.03 -6.80 -10.41
C ASP A 11 8.13 -7.28 -11.38
N VAL A 12 8.92 -6.37 -11.92
CA VAL A 12 10.10 -6.66 -12.74
C VAL A 12 11.30 -6.92 -11.84
N GLU A 13 11.56 -6.03 -10.88
CA GLU A 13 12.67 -6.14 -9.93
C GLU A 13 12.29 -6.92 -8.66
N GLY A 14 10.99 -7.05 -8.38
CA GLY A 14 10.49 -7.75 -7.19
C GLY A 14 10.74 -6.99 -5.90
N GLU A 15 10.59 -5.66 -5.93
CA GLU A 15 10.80 -4.79 -4.76
C GLU A 15 9.65 -3.81 -4.52
N MET A 16 9.49 -3.41 -3.26
CA MET A 16 8.55 -2.38 -2.84
C MET A 16 9.24 -1.02 -2.73
N LEU A 17 8.71 -0.03 -3.44
CA LEU A 17 9.23 1.34 -3.48
C LEU A 17 8.37 2.27 -2.61
N TYR A 18 9.01 3.08 -1.76
CA TYR A 18 8.34 3.96 -0.80
C TYR A 18 8.58 5.43 -1.12
N CYS A 19 7.50 6.16 -1.42
CA CYS A 19 7.57 7.59 -1.74
C CYS A 19 8.13 8.41 -0.57
N GLY A 20 9.28 9.05 -0.77
CA GLY A 20 9.89 9.95 0.21
C GLY A 20 10.71 9.27 1.31
N GLU A 21 10.77 7.93 1.30
CA GLU A 21 11.70 7.15 2.14
C GLU A 21 12.91 6.70 1.32
N ASP A 22 12.68 6.29 0.07
CA ASP A 22 13.74 6.06 -0.91
C ASP A 22 14.19 7.39 -1.52
N THR A 23 15.46 7.77 -1.30
CA THR A 23 16.01 9.05 -1.79
C THR A 23 16.06 9.15 -3.31
N ASP A 24 16.05 7.99 -3.96
CA ASP A 24 16.32 7.86 -5.38
C ASP A 24 15.07 7.44 -6.17
N ILE A 25 13.89 7.47 -5.53
CA ILE A 25 12.60 7.20 -6.17
C ILE A 25 11.71 8.44 -6.02
N VAL A 26 11.24 8.97 -7.15
CA VAL A 26 10.42 10.17 -7.18
C VAL A 26 9.04 9.83 -7.72
N PHE A 27 8.00 10.11 -6.92
CA PHE A 27 6.61 10.03 -7.36
C PHE A 27 6.16 11.42 -7.79
N THR A 28 5.59 11.54 -8.99
CA THR A 28 5.07 12.81 -9.51
C THR A 28 3.62 12.69 -9.94
N LEU A 29 2.86 13.77 -9.74
CA LEU A 29 1.51 13.90 -10.28
C LEU A 29 1.61 14.60 -11.63
N GLU A 30 1.14 13.94 -12.69
CA GLU A 30 1.26 14.46 -14.04
C GLU A 30 0.07 15.33 -14.45
N ASP A 31 0.37 16.54 -14.92
CA ASP A 31 -0.60 17.61 -15.18
C ASP A 31 -1.42 17.44 -16.48
N ARG A 32 -1.53 16.21 -17.02
CA ARG A 32 -2.24 15.92 -18.29
C ARG A 32 -3.16 14.70 -18.22
N GLY A 33 -3.60 14.32 -17.03
CA GLY A 33 -4.52 13.19 -16.85
C GLY A 33 -3.85 11.82 -16.87
N GLN A 34 -2.52 11.76 -16.79
CA GLN A 34 -1.76 10.51 -16.67
C GLN A 34 -1.66 10.01 -15.21
N GLY A 35 -2.13 10.80 -14.24
CA GLY A 35 -2.25 10.35 -12.85
C GLY A 35 -0.92 10.42 -12.09
N LEU A 36 -0.65 9.38 -11.30
CA LEU A 36 0.57 9.23 -10.50
C LEU A 36 1.62 8.47 -11.33
N SER A 37 2.82 9.03 -11.47
CA SER A 37 3.97 8.37 -12.08
C SER A 37 5.10 8.24 -11.07
N CYS A 38 5.97 7.25 -11.28
CA CYS A 38 7.16 7.02 -10.48
C CYS A 38 8.37 6.91 -11.40
N THR A 39 9.47 7.51 -10.94
CA THR A 39 10.71 7.63 -11.69
C THR A 39 11.87 7.23 -10.81
N ASP A 40 12.65 6.25 -11.29
CA ASP A 40 13.90 5.84 -10.66
C ASP A 40 15.03 6.78 -11.11
N ILE A 41 15.60 7.52 -10.16
CA ILE A 41 16.72 8.44 -10.39
C ILE A 41 18.06 7.86 -9.92
N ARG A 42 18.12 6.61 -9.42
CA ARG A 42 19.36 5.90 -9.01
C ARG A 42 20.38 5.85 -10.15
N HIS A 43 19.90 5.83 -11.39
CA HIS A 43 20.71 5.74 -12.60
C HIS A 43 20.71 7.02 -13.46
N GLY A 44 20.13 8.11 -12.98
CA GLY A 44 20.10 9.39 -13.70
C GLY A 44 21.45 10.11 -13.61
N ASP A 45 22.10 10.37 -14.75
CA ASP A 45 23.22 11.32 -14.81
C ASP A 45 22.65 12.76 -14.77
N PRO A 46 22.98 13.59 -13.76
CA PRO A 46 22.49 14.97 -13.67
C PRO A 46 22.89 15.87 -14.85
N GLN A 47 23.88 15.47 -15.65
CA GLN A 47 24.40 16.25 -16.79
C GLN A 47 23.82 15.81 -18.13
N LEU A 48 23.02 14.75 -18.14
CA LEU A 48 22.57 14.09 -19.35
C LEU A 48 21.05 14.06 -19.29
N ASP A 49 20.40 14.67 -20.29
CA ASP A 49 18.95 14.75 -20.49
C ASP A 49 18.42 13.34 -20.84
N ILE A 50 18.69 12.37 -19.97
CA ILE A 50 18.34 10.97 -20.12
C ILE A 50 16.85 10.90 -19.80
N HIS A 51 16.09 10.44 -20.78
CA HIS A 51 14.75 9.93 -20.58
C HIS A 51 14.78 8.88 -19.47
N LEU A 52 14.52 9.31 -18.25
CA LEU A 52 14.36 8.42 -17.12
C LEU A 52 13.19 7.49 -17.47
N PRO A 53 13.35 6.17 -17.31
CA PRO A 53 12.31 5.24 -17.69
C PRO A 53 11.08 5.48 -16.80
N HIS A 54 9.96 5.84 -17.43
CA HIS A 54 8.65 5.76 -16.79
C HIS A 54 8.37 4.29 -16.44
N MET A 55 8.15 4.02 -15.16
CA MET A 55 7.88 2.67 -14.66
C MET A 55 6.38 2.37 -14.72
N GLU A 56 5.85 2.19 -15.93
CA GLU A 56 4.41 1.94 -16.16
C GLU A 56 3.90 0.61 -15.59
N HIS A 57 4.79 -0.34 -15.29
CA HIS A 57 4.46 -1.65 -14.72
C HIS A 57 4.14 -1.61 -13.22
N LEU A 58 4.40 -0.48 -12.55
CA LEU A 58 4.24 -0.34 -11.12
C LEU A 58 2.78 -0.46 -10.67
N LYS A 59 2.59 -1.17 -9.57
CA LYS A 59 1.29 -1.28 -8.90
C LYS A 59 1.28 -0.37 -7.70
N TYR A 60 0.61 0.77 -7.83
CA TYR A 60 0.51 1.79 -6.78
C TYR A 60 -0.47 1.38 -5.68
N MET A 61 -0.12 1.69 -4.43
CA MET A 61 -0.93 1.48 -3.24
C MET A 61 -0.95 2.75 -2.39
N GLN A 62 -2.14 3.18 -1.96
CA GLN A 62 -2.27 4.36 -1.12
C GLN A 62 -2.21 4.02 0.37
N PHE A 63 -1.58 4.91 1.15
CA PHE A 63 -1.69 4.90 2.61
C PHE A 63 -3.13 5.18 3.05
N THR A 64 -3.64 4.34 3.95
CA THR A 64 -5.01 4.45 4.48
C THR A 64 -5.21 5.67 5.38
N GLY A 65 -4.12 6.19 5.97
CA GLY A 65 -4.18 7.16 7.07
C GLY A 65 -4.15 6.51 8.46
N LEU A 66 -4.09 5.18 8.53
CA LEU A 66 -4.08 4.41 9.76
C LEU A 66 -2.76 3.68 9.97
N TYR A 67 -2.37 3.55 11.23
CA TYR A 67 -1.20 2.83 11.68
C TYR A 67 -1.64 1.53 12.36
N ASP A 68 -0.85 0.48 12.27
CA ASP A 68 -1.09 -0.74 13.02
C ASP A 68 -0.67 -0.60 14.50
N LYS A 69 -0.86 -1.66 15.31
CA LYS A 69 -0.55 -1.63 16.75
C LYS A 69 0.92 -1.37 17.07
N ASN A 70 1.82 -1.58 16.10
CA ASN A 70 3.26 -1.36 16.22
C ASN A 70 3.68 0.02 15.67
N GLY A 71 2.75 0.80 15.14
CA GLY A 71 3.00 2.12 14.58
C GLY A 71 3.42 2.11 13.10
N TRP A 72 3.26 0.98 12.39
CA TRP A 72 3.54 0.90 10.95
C TRP A 72 2.36 1.44 10.14
N ASN A 73 2.66 2.13 9.04
CA ASN A 73 1.66 2.62 8.10
C ASN A 73 0.90 1.45 7.46
N ILE A 74 -0.43 1.52 7.41
CA ILE A 74 -1.27 0.55 6.69
C ILE A 74 -1.60 1.10 5.29
N TYR A 75 -1.25 0.35 4.25
CA TYR A 75 -1.48 0.65 2.84
C TYR A 75 -2.50 -0.31 2.21
N GLU A 76 -3.03 0.06 1.04
CA GLU A 76 -3.73 -0.90 0.18
C GLU A 76 -2.85 -2.13 -0.10
N GLY A 77 -3.48 -3.30 -0.15
CA GLY A 77 -2.83 -4.59 -0.35
C GLY A 77 -2.09 -5.14 0.87
N ASP A 78 -2.05 -4.43 2.01
CA ASP A 78 -1.51 -5.00 3.25
C ASP A 78 -2.38 -6.16 3.75
N ILE A 79 -1.70 -7.16 4.31
CA ILE A 79 -2.27 -8.31 4.99
C ILE A 79 -2.13 -8.04 6.49
N LEU A 80 -3.26 -8.00 7.19
CA LEU A 80 -3.32 -7.75 8.61
C LEU A 80 -3.64 -9.04 9.37
N SER A 81 -2.96 -9.23 10.51
CA SER A 81 -3.40 -10.20 11.50
C SER A 81 -4.72 -9.77 12.15
N THR A 82 -5.46 -10.74 12.67
CA THR A 82 -6.69 -10.50 13.43
C THR A 82 -6.78 -11.50 14.58
N ASP A 83 -7.34 -11.05 15.69
CA ASP A 83 -7.64 -11.87 16.88
C ASP A 83 -8.98 -12.61 16.77
N LEU A 84 -9.73 -12.37 15.69
CA LEU A 84 -10.95 -13.09 15.37
C LEU A 84 -10.64 -14.51 14.89
N SER A 85 -11.67 -15.36 14.79
CA SER A 85 -11.57 -16.71 14.20
C SER A 85 -11.38 -16.68 12.67
N ARG A 86 -10.62 -15.71 12.16
CA ARG A 86 -10.30 -15.51 10.75
C ARG A 86 -8.78 -15.53 10.60
N PRO A 87 -8.24 -16.05 9.49
CA PRO A 87 -6.80 -16.20 9.34
C PRO A 87 -6.09 -14.85 9.13
N TYR A 88 -6.68 -13.93 8.37
CA TYR A 88 -6.13 -12.61 8.04
C TYR A 88 -7.21 -11.68 7.45
N LEU A 89 -6.85 -10.41 7.28
CA LEU A 89 -7.61 -9.39 6.55
C LEU A 89 -6.73 -8.81 5.44
N ILE A 90 -7.29 -8.46 4.28
CA ILE A 90 -6.58 -7.70 3.23
C ILE A 90 -7.18 -6.31 3.13
N VAL A 91 -6.35 -5.28 3.01
CA VAL A 91 -6.79 -3.89 2.84
C VAL A 91 -7.09 -3.60 1.37
N GLU A 92 -8.31 -3.16 1.05
CA GLU A 92 -8.73 -2.82 -0.31
C GLU A 92 -9.44 -1.45 -0.34
N PHE A 93 -9.15 -0.61 -1.35
CA PHE A 93 -9.98 0.57 -1.61
C PHE A 93 -11.16 0.20 -2.51
N ARG A 94 -12.38 0.27 -1.97
CA ARG A 94 -13.59 -0.14 -2.67
C ARG A 94 -14.77 0.77 -2.34
N ASN A 95 -15.58 1.08 -3.35
CA ASN A 95 -16.80 1.90 -3.18
C ASN A 95 -16.57 3.25 -2.48
N GLY A 96 -15.38 3.85 -2.67
CA GLY A 96 -15.03 5.16 -2.11
C GLY A 96 -14.49 5.13 -0.68
N ALA A 97 -14.16 3.96 -0.11
CA ALA A 97 -13.57 3.82 1.21
C ALA A 97 -12.50 2.71 1.24
N PHE A 98 -11.61 2.78 2.22
CA PHE A 98 -10.78 1.63 2.58
C PHE A 98 -11.65 0.59 3.31
N MET A 99 -11.47 -0.67 2.98
CA MET A 99 -12.25 -1.79 3.46
C MET A 99 -11.32 -2.94 3.84
N TYR A 100 -11.75 -3.75 4.79
CA TYR A 100 -11.16 -5.06 5.05
C TYR A 100 -11.86 -6.09 4.15
N GLN A 101 -11.11 -6.69 3.23
CA GLN A 101 -11.49 -7.94 2.60
C GLN A 101 -11.27 -9.07 3.61
N CYS A 102 -12.38 -9.69 4.00
CA CYS A 102 -12.44 -10.74 5.00
C CYS A 102 -12.61 -12.10 4.33
N HIS A 103 -11.80 -13.07 4.76
CA HIS A 103 -11.94 -14.47 4.37
C HIS A 103 -12.35 -15.29 5.59
N ASP A 104 -13.60 -15.76 5.62
CA ASP A 104 -14.15 -16.50 6.76
C ASP A 104 -14.96 -17.72 6.27
N ASN A 105 -14.59 -18.92 6.73
CA ASN A 105 -15.28 -20.17 6.40
C ASN A 105 -15.54 -20.37 4.89
N GLY A 106 -14.56 -20.03 4.04
CA GLY A 106 -14.65 -20.16 2.58
C GLY A 106 -15.57 -19.14 1.90
N LYS A 107 -15.86 -18.02 2.57
CA LYS A 107 -16.64 -16.91 2.02
C LYS A 107 -15.86 -15.61 2.12
N ASP A 108 -15.98 -14.82 1.05
CA ASP A 108 -15.39 -13.51 0.96
C ASP A 108 -16.46 -12.44 1.16
N TYR A 109 -16.14 -11.45 1.99
CA TYR A 109 -16.97 -10.27 2.20
C TYR A 109 -16.11 -9.09 2.64
N TYR A 110 -16.75 -7.93 2.81
CA TYR A 110 -16.07 -6.66 2.97
C TYR A 110 -16.63 -5.92 4.17
N ASP A 111 -15.77 -5.65 5.15
CA ASP A 111 -16.07 -4.81 6.31
C ASP A 111 -15.47 -3.42 6.11
N LEU A 112 -16.14 -2.38 6.62
CA LEU A 112 -15.63 -1.02 6.54
C LEU A 112 -14.40 -0.89 7.45
N MET A 113 -13.31 -0.33 6.91
CA MET A 113 -12.15 0.04 7.72
C MET A 113 -12.47 1.34 8.47
N VAL A 114 -12.74 1.21 9.77
CA VAL A 114 -13.05 2.35 10.64
C VAL A 114 -11.95 2.47 11.69
N PRO A 115 -11.38 3.67 11.92
CA PRO A 115 -10.45 3.86 13.03
C PRO A 115 -11.10 3.47 14.36
N PRO A 116 -10.33 2.89 15.32
CA PRO A 116 -10.90 2.42 16.59
C PRO A 116 -11.38 3.55 17.50
N SER A 117 -11.04 4.81 17.20
CA SER A 117 -11.63 5.98 17.86
C SER A 117 -11.76 7.16 16.90
N PHE A 118 -12.66 8.10 17.23
CA PHE A 118 -12.89 9.31 16.41
C PHE A 118 -11.64 10.20 16.27
N GLU A 119 -10.66 10.08 17.17
CA GLU A 119 -9.45 10.90 17.20
C GLU A 119 -8.16 10.09 16.98
N GLY A 120 -8.23 8.76 17.01
CA GLY A 120 -7.06 7.87 16.88
C GLY A 120 -6.83 7.42 15.45
N THR A 121 -5.56 7.41 15.05
CA THR A 121 -5.12 6.86 13.75
C THR A 121 -4.51 5.47 13.89
N THR A 122 -4.41 4.91 15.09
CA THR A 122 -3.78 3.62 15.34
C THR A 122 -4.84 2.55 15.53
N ASP A 123 -4.80 1.47 14.74
CA ASP A 123 -5.52 0.22 14.97
C ASP A 123 -4.77 -0.60 16.02
N GLU A 124 -5.32 -0.67 17.23
CA GLU A 124 -4.67 -1.34 18.37
C GLU A 124 -4.75 -2.88 18.29
N TYR A 125 -5.54 -3.43 17.36
CA TYR A 125 -5.83 -4.86 17.27
C TYR A 125 -5.18 -5.51 16.05
N ALA A 126 -4.96 -4.74 14.99
CA ALA A 126 -4.32 -5.21 13.78
C ALA A 126 -2.78 -5.02 13.80
N GLU A 127 -2.07 -5.95 13.18
CA GLU A 127 -0.64 -5.83 12.85
C GLU A 127 -0.45 -6.18 11.38
N VAL A 128 0.33 -5.37 10.67
CA VAL A 128 0.74 -5.68 9.30
C VAL A 128 1.70 -6.86 9.36
N ILE A 129 1.31 -7.97 8.72
CA ILE A 129 2.09 -9.21 8.66
C ILE A 129 2.69 -9.48 7.27
N GLY A 130 2.36 -8.65 6.29
CA GLY A 130 2.85 -8.74 4.92
C GLY A 130 1.97 -7.94 3.97
N ASN A 131 2.13 -8.16 2.67
CA ASN A 131 1.27 -7.62 1.63
C ASN A 131 1.08 -8.64 0.51
N ILE A 132 0.04 -8.47 -0.30
CA ILE A 132 -0.35 -9.41 -1.36
C ILE A 132 0.70 -9.62 -2.47
N TYR A 133 1.72 -8.77 -2.56
CA TYR A 133 2.76 -8.86 -3.57
C TYR A 133 3.99 -9.61 -3.05
N GLU A 134 4.55 -9.15 -1.93
CA GLU A 134 5.77 -9.73 -1.34
C GLU A 134 5.53 -11.03 -0.57
N HIS A 135 4.30 -11.23 -0.06
CA HIS A 135 3.97 -12.29 0.89
C HIS A 135 2.77 -13.12 0.42
N SER A 136 2.75 -13.48 -0.86
CA SER A 136 1.66 -14.25 -1.47
C SER A 136 1.38 -15.60 -0.78
N GLU A 137 2.36 -16.17 -0.10
CA GLU A 137 2.24 -17.40 0.69
C GLU A 137 1.35 -17.25 1.93
N LEU A 138 1.09 -16.02 2.39
CA LEU A 138 0.16 -15.75 3.49
C LEU A 138 -1.31 -15.83 3.04
N ILE A 139 -1.55 -15.73 1.73
CA ILE A 139 -2.90 -15.71 1.13
C ILE A 139 -3.15 -16.98 0.31
N GLY A 140 -3.25 -18.14 0.97
CA GLY A 140 -3.65 -19.35 0.26
C GLY A 140 -3.32 -20.66 0.95
N GLY A 141 -4.39 -21.31 1.43
CA GLY A 141 -4.52 -22.72 1.80
C GLY A 141 -5.99 -23.14 1.64
#